data_AF-A0A2T6BBP7-F1
#
_entry.id   AF-A0A2T6BBP7-F1
#
_cell.length_a   1.000
_cell.length_b   1.000
_cell.length_c   1.000
_cell.angle_alpha   90.00
_cell.angle_beta   90.00
_cell.angle_gamma   90.00
#
_symmetry.space_group_name_H-M   'P 1'
#
loop_
_entity.id
_entity.type
_entity.pdbx_description
1 polymer ?
#
loop_
_entity_poly.entity_id
_entity_poly.type
_entity_poly.pdbx_seq_one_letter_code
_entity_poly.pdbx_strand_id
1 'polypeptide(L)'
;MPDLPPDKIDAILAERARFFTAGWFRELLAGRMTPGETFWAGTYGPLLFLVPGLVLLAMLLAIFAPAASTPVMALSSIFFGIYLLVLLRALVRSTARATRPKTWPRVGIIVTLLNALANIGTGVVLLVA
;
A
#
# COMPACT_ATOMS: atom_id res chain seq x y z
N MET A 1 29.44 4.52 -9.92
CA MET A 1 29.04 3.24 -9.28
C MET A 1 30.17 2.28 -9.58
N PRO A 2 30.84 1.66 -8.60
CA PRO A 2 31.76 0.57 -8.90
C PRO A 2 30.98 -0.50 -9.68
N ASP A 3 31.58 -0.99 -10.76
CA ASP A 3 30.97 -1.88 -11.73
C ASP A 3 30.61 -3.19 -11.01
N LEU A 4 29.34 -3.35 -10.65
CA LEU A 4 28.86 -4.58 -10.04
C LEU A 4 29.06 -5.72 -11.05
N PRO A 5 29.61 -6.86 -10.62
CA PRO A 5 29.71 -8.05 -11.46
C PRO A 5 28.35 -8.39 -12.12
N PRO A 6 28.32 -8.83 -13.40
CA PRO A 6 27.07 -9.10 -14.11
C PRO A 6 26.11 -10.05 -13.38
N ASP A 7 26.64 -11.06 -12.67
CA ASP A 7 25.85 -12.00 -11.85
C ASP A 7 25.11 -11.31 -10.69
N LYS A 8 25.69 -10.25 -10.12
CA LYS A 8 25.05 -9.44 -9.07
C LYS A 8 23.95 -8.57 -9.65
N ILE A 9 24.13 -8.07 -10.87
CA ILE A 9 23.11 -7.30 -11.59
C ILE A 9 21.91 -8.21 -11.88
N ASP A 10 22.15 -9.40 -12.43
CA ASP A 10 21.10 -10.36 -12.76
C ASP A 10 20.33 -10.82 -11.52
N ALA A 11 21.02 -11.07 -10.40
CA ALA A 11 20.39 -11.39 -9.13
C ALA A 11 19.48 -10.26 -8.62
N ILE A 12 19.93 -9.00 -8.70
CA ILE A 12 19.14 -7.83 -8.31
C ILE A 12 17.92 -7.68 -9.22
N LEU A 13 18.08 -7.86 -10.54
CA LEU A 13 16.97 -7.77 -11.50
C LEU A 13 15.93 -8.88 -11.25
N ALA A 14 16.38 -10.11 -10.98
CA ALA A 14 15.50 -11.23 -10.67
C ALA A 14 14.73 -11.02 -9.35
N GLU A 15 15.37 -10.44 -8.33
CA GLU A 15 14.71 -10.05 -7.09
C GLU A 15 13.68 -8.93 -7.34
N ARG A 16 14.05 -7.91 -8.10
CA ARG A 16 13.17 -6.77 -8.41
C ARG A 16 11.94 -7.16 -9.24
N ALA A 17 12.09 -8.10 -10.15
CA ALA A 17 11.00 -8.61 -10.98
C ALA A 17 9.88 -9.28 -10.16
N ARG A 18 10.13 -9.62 -8.89
CA ARG A 18 9.13 -10.20 -8.00
C ARG A 18 8.18 -9.16 -7.39
N PHE A 19 8.58 -7.89 -7.27
CA PHE A 19 7.74 -6.85 -6.68
C PHE A 19 6.48 -6.61 -7.50
N PHE A 20 5.38 -6.26 -6.82
CA PHE A 20 4.07 -5.97 -7.43
C PHE A 20 3.45 -7.11 -8.26
N THR A 21 3.94 -8.34 -8.11
CA THR A 21 3.31 -9.54 -8.65
C THR A 21 2.21 -10.05 -7.71
N ALA A 22 1.28 -10.87 -8.23
CA ALA A 22 0.26 -11.52 -7.39
C ALA A 22 0.87 -12.36 -6.26
N GLY A 23 2.00 -13.03 -6.52
CA GLY A 23 2.75 -13.78 -5.50
C GLY A 23 3.29 -12.89 -4.40
N TRP A 24 3.83 -11.72 -4.76
CA TRP A 24 4.31 -10.73 -3.80
C TRP A 24 3.20 -10.19 -2.90
N PHE A 25 2.05 -9.81 -3.48
CA PHE A 25 0.89 -9.39 -2.68
C PHE A 25 0.40 -10.48 -1.73
N ARG A 26 0.42 -11.75 -2.16
CA ARG A 26 0.06 -12.88 -1.30
C ARG A 26 1.01 -13.02 -0.11
N GLU A 27 2.31 -12.88 -0.31
CA GLU A 27 3.29 -12.94 0.77
C GLU A 27 3.22 -11.74 1.71
N LEU A 28 3.02 -10.55 1.15
CA LEU A 28 2.80 -9.29 1.85
C LEU A 28 1.59 -9.41 2.78
N LEU A 29 0.41 -9.72 2.24
CA LEU A 29 -0.84 -9.78 3.01
C LEU A 29 -0.89 -10.98 3.96
N ALA A 30 -0.08 -12.01 3.71
CA ALA A 30 0.10 -13.11 4.66
C ALA A 30 1.03 -12.75 5.85
N GLY A 31 1.66 -11.57 5.84
CA GLY A 31 2.60 -11.13 6.87
C GLY A 31 3.87 -11.98 6.92
N ARG A 32 4.33 -12.50 5.76
CA ARG A 32 5.57 -13.30 5.66
C ARG A 32 6.79 -12.45 5.37
N MET A 33 6.60 -11.24 4.85
CA MET A 33 7.68 -10.28 4.61
C MET A 33 8.16 -9.67 5.93
N THR A 34 9.32 -9.03 5.91
CA THR A 34 9.82 -8.33 7.10
C THR A 34 8.87 -7.19 7.49
N PRO A 35 8.88 -6.73 8.75
CA PRO A 35 8.03 -5.61 9.15
C PRO A 35 8.30 -4.36 8.30
N GLY A 36 9.57 -4.16 7.90
CA GLY A 36 10.02 -3.07 7.02
C GLY A 36 9.31 -3.08 5.69
N GLU A 37 9.40 -4.20 4.98
CA GLU A 37 8.76 -4.38 3.67
C GLU A 37 7.24 -4.31 3.80
N THR A 38 6.67 -4.95 4.82
CA THR A 38 5.22 -4.98 5.04
C THR A 38 4.68 -3.56 5.25
N PHE A 39 5.38 -2.74 6.03
CA PHE A 39 4.98 -1.36 6.26
C PHE A 39 5.26 -0.46 5.05
N TRP A 40 6.52 -0.34 4.62
CA TRP A 40 6.92 0.64 3.60
C TRP A 40 6.38 0.26 2.22
N ALA A 41 6.72 -0.95 1.74
CA ALA A 41 6.30 -1.36 0.42
C ALA A 41 4.79 -1.67 0.37
N GLY A 42 4.23 -2.21 1.45
CA GLY A 42 2.79 -2.44 1.53
C GLY A 42 1.94 -1.17 1.57
N THR A 43 2.35 -0.14 2.33
CA THR A 43 1.57 1.09 2.47
C THR A 43 1.76 2.00 1.27
N TYR A 44 3.01 2.22 0.85
CA TYR A 44 3.35 3.24 -0.14
C TYR A 44 3.60 2.68 -1.55
N GLY A 45 3.91 1.39 -1.68
CA GLY A 45 4.10 0.75 -2.98
C GLY A 45 2.87 0.83 -3.87
N PRO A 46 1.67 0.38 -3.43
CA PRO A 46 0.45 0.49 -4.23
C PRO A 46 0.08 1.92 -4.60
N LEU A 47 0.43 2.92 -3.77
CA LEU A 47 0.17 4.33 -4.06
C LEU A 47 0.91 4.84 -5.30
N LEU A 48 2.04 4.22 -5.67
CA LEU A 48 2.75 4.53 -6.92
C LEU A 48 1.88 4.36 -8.16
N PHE A 49 0.93 3.42 -8.13
CA PHE A 49 0.00 3.17 -9.23
C PHE A 49 -1.38 3.77 -8.96
N LEU A 50 -1.86 3.66 -7.71
CA LEU A 50 -3.20 4.09 -7.34
C LEU A 50 -3.35 5.61 -7.47
N VAL A 51 -2.40 6.41 -6.99
CA VAL A 51 -2.54 7.88 -7.00
C VAL A 51 -2.56 8.43 -8.43
N PRO A 52 -1.59 8.12 -9.32
CA PRO A 52 -1.66 8.57 -10.71
C PRO A 52 -2.90 8.06 -11.44
N GLY A 53 -3.29 6.80 -11.20
CA GLY A 53 -4.50 6.22 -11.78
C GLY A 53 -5.77 6.95 -11.35
N LEU A 54 -5.91 7.25 -10.06
CA LEU A 54 -7.06 8.00 -9.52
C LEU A 54 -7.10 9.44 -10.01
N VAL A 55 -5.95 10.12 -10.15
CA VAL A 55 -5.90 11.48 -10.71
C VAL A 55 -6.41 11.48 -12.16
N LEU A 56 -5.92 10.56 -12.99
CA LEU A 56 -6.37 10.42 -14.38
C LEU A 56 -7.87 10.09 -14.44
N LEU A 57 -8.32 9.16 -13.61
CA LEU A 57 -9.74 8.79 -13.52
C LEU A 57 -10.60 9.97 -13.08
N ALA A 58 -10.16 10.74 -12.08
CA ALA A 58 -10.87 11.92 -11.60
C ALA A 58 -10.99 13.00 -12.68
N MET A 59 -9.92 13.25 -13.45
CA MET A 59 -9.95 14.18 -14.59
C MET A 59 -10.94 13.72 -15.66
N LEU A 60 -10.95 12.42 -16.00
CA LEU A 60 -11.90 11.85 -16.96
C LEU A 60 -13.35 11.98 -16.47
N LEU A 61 -13.61 11.61 -15.21
CA LEU A 61 -14.95 11.71 -14.63
C LEU A 61 -15.43 13.16 -14.55
N ALA A 62 -14.54 14.10 -14.23
CA ALA A 62 -14.88 15.53 -14.21
C ALA A 62 -15.33 16.06 -15.59
N ILE A 63 -14.89 15.45 -16.70
CA ILE A 63 -15.28 15.85 -18.05
C ILE A 63 -16.54 15.10 -18.51
N PHE A 64 -16.56 13.77 -18.35
CA PHE A 64 -17.56 12.91 -19.00
C PHE A 64 -18.70 12.47 -18.08
N ALA A 65 -18.48 12.43 -16.77
CA ALA A 65 -19.48 12.01 -15.78
C ALA A 65 -19.29 12.74 -14.43
N PRO A 66 -19.49 14.07 -14.38
CA PRO A 66 -19.12 14.86 -13.19
C PRO A 66 -19.80 14.38 -11.90
N ALA A 67 -21.07 13.96 -12.01
CA ALA A 67 -21.85 13.42 -10.90
C ALA A 67 -21.27 12.10 -10.32
N ALA A 68 -20.49 11.35 -11.10
CA ALA A 68 -19.85 10.12 -10.66
C ALA A 68 -18.47 10.37 -10.01
N SER A 69 -17.88 11.56 -10.16
CA SER A 69 -16.53 11.85 -9.66
C SER A 69 -16.43 11.67 -8.14
N THR A 70 -17.29 12.34 -7.38
CA THR A 70 -17.32 12.27 -5.91
C THR A 70 -17.52 10.84 -5.38
N PRO A 71 -18.57 10.08 -5.79
CA PRO A 71 -18.77 8.73 -5.25
C PRO A 71 -17.63 7.78 -5.63
N VAL A 72 -17.04 7.91 -6.83
CA VAL A 72 -15.90 7.06 -7.23
C VAL A 72 -14.66 7.37 -6.37
N MET A 73 -14.35 8.65 -6.13
CA MET A 73 -13.24 9.03 -5.24
C MET A 73 -13.47 8.57 -3.81
N ALA A 74 -14.70 8.71 -3.32
CA ALA A 74 -15.09 8.28 -1.99
C ALA A 74 -14.92 6.76 -1.79
N LEU A 75 -15.46 5.96 -2.71
CA LEU A 75 -15.33 4.51 -2.70
C LEU A 75 -13.87 4.08 -2.82
N SER A 76 -13.09 4.73 -3.68
CA SER A 76 -11.66 4.45 -3.83
C SER A 76 -10.90 4.66 -2.52
N SER A 77 -11.20 5.75 -1.80
CA SER A 77 -10.61 6.01 -0.48
C SER A 77 -11.03 4.95 0.55
N ILE A 78 -12.31 4.57 0.61
CA ILE A 78 -12.80 3.50 1.49
C ILE A 78 -12.10 2.17 1.19
N PHE A 79 -12.03 1.76 -0.07
CA PHE A 79 -11.37 0.51 -0.47
C PHE A 79 -9.88 0.52 -0.13
N PHE A 80 -9.19 1.64 -0.33
CA PHE A 80 -7.80 1.76 0.07
C PHE A 80 -7.64 1.69 1.61
N GLY A 81 -8.54 2.31 2.37
CA GLY A 81 -8.57 2.19 3.82
C GLY A 81 -8.80 0.74 4.30
N ILE A 82 -9.70 0.00 3.65
CA ILE A 82 -9.91 -1.44 3.92
C ILE A 82 -8.64 -2.24 3.61
N TYR A 83 -7.99 -1.97 2.48
CA TYR A 83 -6.70 -2.57 2.14
C TYR A 83 -5.67 -2.34 3.26
N LEU A 84 -5.59 -1.12 3.79
CA LEU A 84 -4.68 -0.80 4.90
C LEU A 84 -5.03 -1.55 6.18
N LEU A 85 -6.30 -1.86 6.47
CA LEU A 85 -6.68 -2.72 7.60
C LEU A 85 -6.21 -4.17 7.42
N VAL A 86 -6.30 -4.71 6.19
CA VAL A 86 -5.75 -6.03 5.88
C VAL A 86 -4.22 -6.03 6.04
N LEU A 87 -3.57 -4.97 5.55
CA LEU A 87 -2.13 -4.80 5.69
C LEU A 87 -1.71 -4.61 7.16
N LEU A 88 -2.50 -3.91 7.97
CA LEU A 88 -2.28 -3.74 9.40
C LEU A 88 -2.20 -5.10 10.10
N ARG A 89 -3.13 -6.02 9.78
CA ARG A 89 -3.09 -7.39 10.29
C ARG A 89 -1.82 -8.11 9.88
N ALA A 90 -1.39 -7.97 8.63
CA ALA A 90 -0.14 -8.55 8.14
C ALA A 90 1.09 -7.98 8.85
N LEU A 91 1.11 -6.67 9.08
CA LEU A 91 2.19 -5.96 9.76
C LEU A 91 2.30 -6.35 11.24
N VAL A 92 1.18 -6.47 11.93
CA VAL A 92 1.13 -6.99 13.31
C VAL A 92 1.70 -8.42 13.37
N ARG A 93 1.28 -9.29 12.43
CA ARG A 93 1.78 -10.68 12.35
C ARG A 93 3.28 -10.74 12.05
N SER A 94 3.76 -9.91 11.12
CA SER A 94 5.18 -9.82 10.77
C SER A 94 6.00 -9.31 11.95
N THR A 95 5.51 -8.29 12.65
CA THR A 95 6.16 -7.71 13.84
C THR A 95 6.24 -8.70 14.99
N ALA A 96 5.18 -9.47 15.25
CA ALA A 96 5.16 -10.49 16.30
C ALA A 96 6.17 -11.64 16.06
N ARG A 97 6.51 -11.90 14.78
CA ARG A 97 7.50 -12.93 14.40
C ARG A 97 8.94 -12.42 14.39
N ALA A 98 9.15 -11.11 14.49
CA ALA A 98 10.49 -10.53 14.43
C ALA A 98 11.27 -10.87 15.70
N THR A 99 12.40 -11.57 15.55
CA THR A 99 13.28 -12.04 16.64
C THR A 99 14.02 -10.92 17.38
N ARG A 100 14.06 -9.71 16.84
CA ARG A 100 14.61 -8.52 17.53
C ARG A 100 13.56 -7.42 17.59
N PRO A 101 13.01 -7.09 18.78
CA PRO A 101 12.03 -6.03 18.92
C PRO A 101 12.73 -4.69 18.74
N LYS A 102 12.75 -4.18 17.51
CA LYS A 102 12.98 -2.75 17.28
C LYS A 102 11.69 -2.01 17.66
N THR A 103 11.79 -0.78 18.15
CA THR A 103 10.62 0.03 18.55
C THR A 103 9.83 0.52 17.34
N TRP A 104 10.50 0.73 16.21
CA TRP A 104 9.94 1.33 15.00
C TRP A 104 8.73 0.59 14.37
N PRO A 105 8.60 -0.75 14.37
CA PRO A 105 7.44 -1.44 13.81
C PRO A 105 6.13 -1.09 14.51
N ARG A 106 6.19 -0.72 15.80
CA ARG A 106 5.01 -0.23 16.54
C ARG A 106 4.52 1.11 15.99
N VAL A 107 5.45 1.99 15.62
CA VAL A 107 5.12 3.25 14.93
C VAL A 107 4.46 2.94 13.59
N GLY A 108 4.99 1.98 12.84
CA GLY A 108 4.40 1.52 11.58
C GLY A 108 2.94 1.07 11.75
N ILE A 109 2.65 0.26 12.77
CA ILE A 109 1.28 -0.19 13.09
C ILE A 109 0.35 1.00 13.36
N ILE A 110 0.78 1.95 14.20
CA ILE A 110 -0.03 3.14 14.52
C ILE A 110 -0.28 3.97 13.27
N VAL A 111 0.76 4.24 12.47
CA VAL A 111 0.64 5.03 11.24
C VAL A 111 -0.27 4.35 10.23
N THR A 112 -0.13 3.03 10.02
CA THR A 112 -1.02 2.29 9.11
C THR A 112 -2.47 2.32 9.59
N LEU A 113 -2.72 2.20 10.89
CA LEU A 113 -4.06 2.32 11.45
C LEU A 113 -4.66 3.73 11.23
N LEU A 114 -3.88 4.78 11.53
CA LEU A 114 -4.32 6.17 11.30
C LEU A 114 -4.63 6.42 9.82
N ASN A 115 -3.78 5.96 8.91
CA ASN A 115 -4.03 6.09 7.47
C ASN A 115 -5.28 5.32 7.02
N ALA A 116 -5.52 4.13 7.57
CA ALA A 116 -6.72 3.36 7.28
C ALA A 116 -7.99 4.11 7.69
N LEU A 117 -8.01 4.60 8.94
CA LEU A 117 -9.13 5.36 9.48
C LEU A 117 -9.33 6.69 8.75
N ALA A 118 -8.26 7.41 8.41
CA ALA A 118 -8.33 8.67 7.67
C ALA A 118 -8.91 8.48 6.26
N ASN A 119 -8.55 7.40 5.57
CA ASN A 119 -9.10 7.09 4.24
C ASN A 119 -10.57 6.68 4.32
N ILE A 120 -10.93 5.79 5.25
CA ILE A 120 -12.34 5.42 5.44
C ILE A 120 -13.17 6.65 5.83
N GLY A 121 -12.68 7.46 6.77
CA GLY A 121 -13.34 8.69 7.21
C GLY A 121 -13.52 9.69 6.07
N THR A 122 -12.47 9.93 5.28
CA THR A 122 -12.54 10.80 4.10
C THR A 122 -13.60 10.32 3.11
N GLY A 123 -13.59 9.03 2.76
CA GLY A 123 -14.57 8.49 1.83
C GLY A 123 -16.00 8.52 2.37
N VAL A 124 -16.21 8.27 3.67
CA VAL A 124 -17.54 8.42 4.29
C VAL A 124 -17.99 9.88 4.24
N VAL A 125 -17.13 10.85 4.57
CA VAL A 125 -17.45 12.28 4.49
C VAL A 125 -17.83 12.67 3.06
N LEU A 126 -17.07 12.23 2.06
CA LEU A 126 -17.36 12.52 0.65
C LEU A 126 -18.69 11.94 0.15
N LEU A 127 -19.22 10.89 0.76
CA LEU A 127 -20.52 10.32 0.39
C LEU A 127 -21.71 11.04 1.03
N VAL A 128 -21.48 11.79 2.11
CA VAL A 128 -22.53 12.40 2.93
C VAL A 128 -22.52 13.93 2.83
N ALA A 129 -21.43 14.52 2.32
CA ALA A 129 -21.31 15.95 2.01
C ALA A 129 -21.98 16.29 0.66
#